data_AF-A0A2V8SKF8-F1
#
_entry.id   AF-A0A2V8SKF8-F1
#
_cell.length_a   1.000
_cell.length_b   1.000
_cell.length_c   1.000
_cell.angle_alpha   90.00
_cell.angle_beta   90.00
_cell.angle_gamma   90.00
#
_symmetry.space_group_name_H-M   'P 1'
#
loop_
_entity.id
_entity.type
_entity.pdbx_description
1 polymer ?
#
loop_
_entity_poly.entity_id
_entity_poly.type
_entity_poly.pdbx_seq_one_letter_code
_entity_poly.pdbx_strand_id
1 'polypeptide(L)'
;MEKNLFDLRRDYSLEELSESSVAADPIIQFGSWFDEYLNSAPLEPNAFVLSTVDSAGGPSSRVVLLKGFDQDGFVFFTNYESK
;
A
#
# COMPACT_ATOMS: atom_id res chain seq x y z
N MET A 1 19.31 -12.16 -31.91
CA MET A 1 17.84 -12.24 -31.77
C MET A 1 17.38 -10.90 -31.24
N GLU A 2 16.69 -10.11 -32.05
CA GLU A 2 15.99 -8.92 -31.57
C GLU A 2 14.87 -9.34 -30.62
N LYS A 3 14.80 -8.72 -29.45
CA LYS A 3 13.69 -8.93 -28.50
C LYS A 3 12.48 -8.16 -29.01
N ASN A 4 11.42 -8.87 -29.36
CA ASN A 4 10.12 -8.27 -29.66
C ASN A 4 9.54 -7.70 -28.34
N LEU A 5 9.55 -6.37 -28.22
CA LEU A 5 9.07 -5.67 -27.02
C LEU A 5 7.54 -5.73 -26.87
N PHE A 6 6.79 -6.07 -27.94
CA PHE A 6 5.33 -6.16 -27.89
C PHE A 6 4.85 -7.31 -26.98
N ASP A 7 5.62 -8.40 -26.89
CA ASP A 7 5.30 -9.57 -26.05
C ASP A 7 5.53 -9.31 -24.55
N LEU A 8 6.10 -8.16 -24.17
CA LEU A 8 6.28 -7.74 -22.77
C LEU A 8 5.04 -7.05 -22.17
N ARG A 9 4.03 -6.75 -22.99
CA ARG A 9 2.82 -6.08 -22.51
C ARG A 9 2.04 -7.03 -21.61
N ARG A 10 2.07 -6.76 -20.29
CA ARG A 10 1.17 -7.43 -19.36
C ARG A 10 -0.26 -6.99 -19.66
N ASP A 11 -1.13 -7.96 -19.81
CA ASP A 11 -2.57 -7.72 -19.83
C ASP A 11 -3.00 -7.42 -18.39
N TYR A 12 -3.55 -6.23 -18.16
CA TYR A 12 -3.98 -5.74 -16.85
C TYR A 12 -5.48 -6.01 -16.61
N SER A 13 -6.06 -6.99 -17.29
CA SER A 13 -7.48 -7.37 -17.22
C SER A 13 -7.83 -8.29 -16.03
N LEU A 14 -7.08 -8.23 -14.93
CA LEU A 14 -7.26 -9.15 -13.80
C LEU A 14 -8.66 -9.03 -13.17
N GLU A 15 -8.96 -7.89 -12.57
CA GLU A 15 -10.25 -7.61 -11.93
C GLU A 15 -10.62 -6.12 -12.08
N GLU A 16 -11.91 -5.83 -11.93
CA GLU A 16 -12.45 -4.46 -11.98
C GLU A 16 -12.70 -3.94 -10.55
N LEU A 17 -12.27 -2.70 -10.29
CA LEU A 17 -12.61 -1.99 -9.06
C LEU A 17 -13.76 -1.02 -9.34
N SER A 18 -14.93 -1.28 -8.74
CA SER A 18 -16.13 -0.44 -8.88
C SER A 18 -16.63 0.06 -7.52
N GLU A 19 -17.33 1.20 -7.49
CA GLU A 19 -17.94 1.72 -6.25
C GLU A 19 -18.95 0.72 -5.65
N SER A 20 -19.64 -0.05 -6.49
CA SER A 20 -20.59 -1.07 -6.07
C SER A 20 -19.94 -2.32 -5.47
N SER A 21 -18.64 -2.53 -5.72
CA SER A 21 -17.91 -3.73 -5.28
C SER A 21 -17.00 -3.48 -4.07
N VAL A 22 -16.93 -2.24 -3.56
CA VAL A 22 -16.16 -1.90 -2.37
C VAL A 22 -17.04 -1.67 -1.16
N ALA A 23 -16.51 -1.92 0.03
CA ALA A 23 -17.14 -1.52 1.28
C ALA A 23 -17.25 0.01 1.36
N ALA A 24 -18.35 0.49 1.95
CA ALA A 24 -18.58 1.92 2.16
C ALA A 24 -17.62 2.51 3.20
N ASP A 25 -17.15 1.70 4.15
CA ASP A 25 -16.13 2.09 5.13
C ASP A 25 -14.73 1.77 4.56
N PRO A 26 -13.85 2.78 4.40
CA PRO A 26 -12.52 2.59 3.83
C PRO A 26 -11.59 1.74 4.71
N ILE A 27 -11.76 1.73 6.04
CA ILE A 27 -10.96 0.89 6.94
C ILE A 27 -11.37 -0.58 6.78
N ILE A 28 -12.68 -0.85 6.63
CA ILE A 28 -13.17 -2.20 6.31
C ILE A 28 -12.64 -2.63 4.94
N GLN A 29 -12.69 -1.76 3.93
CA GLN A 29 -12.16 -2.08 2.60
C GLN A 29 -10.66 -2.38 2.63
N PHE A 30 -9.88 -1.59 3.37
CA PHE A 30 -8.45 -1.85 3.56
C PHE A 30 -8.22 -3.22 4.20
N GLY A 31 -8.99 -3.57 5.24
CA GLY A 31 -8.91 -4.87 5.90
C GLY A 31 -9.10 -6.04 4.93
N SER A 32 -10.14 -5.98 4.10
CA SER A 32 -10.40 -7.00 3.06
C SER A 32 -9.22 -7.16 2.10
N TRP A 33 -8.69 -6.05 1.57
CA TRP A 33 -7.52 -6.09 0.69
C TRP A 33 -6.25 -6.58 1.38
N PHE A 34 -6.07 -6.23 2.65
CA PHE A 34 -4.91 -6.67 3.42
C PHE A 34 -4.97 -8.18 3.65
N ASP A 35 -6.15 -8.72 3.96
CA ASP A 35 -6.35 -10.17 4.10
C ASP A 35 -6.12 -10.92 2.78
N GLU A 36 -6.64 -10.41 1.66
CA GLU A 36 -6.35 -10.94 0.31
C GLU A 36 -4.85 -10.93 0.01
N TYR A 37 -4.17 -9.82 0.33
CA TYR A 37 -2.73 -9.70 0.15
C TYR A 37 -1.98 -10.70 1.02
N LEU A 38 -2.34 -10.87 2.30
CA LEU A 38 -1.73 -11.88 3.18
C LEU A 38 -1.88 -13.30 2.62
N ASN A 39 -3.04 -13.63 2.03
CA ASN A 39 -3.29 -14.92 1.41
C ASN A 39 -2.41 -15.18 0.16
N SER A 40 -1.83 -14.14 -0.44
CA SER A 40 -0.86 -14.25 -1.54
C SER A 40 0.57 -14.58 -1.08
N ALA A 41 0.78 -14.73 0.24
CA ALA A 41 2.08 -14.99 0.88
C ALA A 41 3.20 -14.01 0.48
N PRO A 42 2.99 -12.70 0.61
CA PRO A 42 3.96 -11.70 0.19
C PRO A 42 5.13 -11.60 1.16
N LEU A 43 6.23 -11.03 0.68
CA LEU A 43 7.35 -10.63 1.53
C LEU A 43 7.03 -9.31 2.22
N GLU A 44 7.18 -9.25 3.54
CA GLU A 44 6.95 -8.05 4.36
C GLU A 44 5.57 -7.38 4.13
N PRO A 45 4.45 -8.11 4.35
CA PRO A 45 3.11 -7.62 4.02
C PRO A 45 2.74 -6.30 4.69
N ASN A 46 3.31 -6.02 5.85
CA ASN A 46 3.04 -4.84 6.64
C ASN A 46 4.07 -3.71 6.40
N ALA A 47 4.83 -3.75 5.31
CA ALA A 47 5.70 -2.63 4.93
C ALA A 47 4.93 -1.57 4.13
N PHE A 48 5.08 -0.30 4.52
CA PHE A 48 4.44 0.84 3.86
C PHE A 48 5.45 1.97 3.65
N VAL A 49 5.25 2.76 2.60
CA VAL A 49 6.03 3.98 2.38
C VAL A 49 5.33 5.15 3.06
N LEU A 50 5.96 5.69 4.09
CA LEU A 50 5.51 6.90 4.76
C LEU A 50 6.20 8.11 4.12
N SER A 51 5.39 9.06 3.66
CA SER A 51 5.87 10.35 3.15
C SER A 51 5.49 11.48 4.11
N THR A 52 6.48 12.29 4.48
CA THR A 52 6.33 13.44 5.38
C THR A 52 6.87 14.69 4.71
N VAL A 53 6.41 15.87 5.14
CA VAL A 53 6.85 17.16 4.62
C VAL A 53 7.43 17.98 5.76
N ASP A 54 8.61 18.56 5.55
CA ASP A 54 9.23 19.45 6.52
C ASP A 54 8.61 20.86 6.53
N SER A 55 9.06 21.73 7.43
CA SER A 55 8.56 23.11 7.52
C SER A 55 8.92 23.98 6.30
N ALA A 56 9.85 23.55 5.45
CA ALA A 56 10.21 24.22 4.21
C ALA A 56 9.42 23.69 3.00
N GLY A 57 8.56 22.68 3.19
CA GLY A 57 7.77 22.06 2.12
C GLY A 57 8.49 20.94 1.37
N GLY A 58 9.67 20.50 1.83
CA GLY A 58 10.43 19.40 1.23
C GLY A 58 9.83 18.04 1.61
N PRO A 59 9.39 17.21 0.64
CA PRO A 59 8.92 15.87 0.93
C PRO A 59 10.08 14.89 1.14
N SER A 60 9.93 13.98 2.09
CA SER A 60 10.80 12.81 2.29
C SER A 60 9.96 11.54 2.45
N SER A 61 10.48 10.42 1.96
CA SER A 61 9.79 9.13 2.04
C SER A 61 10.71 8.06 2.61
N ARG A 62 10.16 7.18 3.47
CA ARG A 62 10.86 6.00 4.01
C ARG A 62 9.92 4.81 4.11
N VAL A 63 10.50 3.61 4.18
CA VAL A 63 9.74 2.41 4.53
C VAL A 63 9.58 2.36 6.06
N VAL A 64 8.36 2.11 6.52
CA VAL A 64 8.01 1.81 7.91
C VAL A 64 7.13 0.56 7.96
N LEU A 65 6.96 -0.01 9.16
CA LEU A 65 6.11 -1.18 9.36
C LEU A 65 4.82 -0.80 10.08
N LEU A 66 3.67 -1.15 9.51
CA LEU A 66 2.39 -1.07 10.19
C LEU A 66 2.33 -2.10 11.31
N LYS A 67 1.78 -1.68 12.44
CA LYS A 67 1.61 -2.50 13.64
C LYS A 67 0.15 -2.72 14.01
N GLY A 68 -0.75 -1.92 13.46
CA GLY A 68 -2.18 -2.08 13.61
C GLY A 68 -2.92 -1.04 12.79
N PHE A 69 -4.21 -1.27 12.58
CA PHE A 69 -5.12 -0.29 12.03
C PHE A 69 -6.51 -0.53 12.63
N ASP A 70 -7.25 0.54 12.83
CA ASP A 70 -8.63 0.51 13.30
C ASP A 70 -9.38 1.75 12.77
N GLN A 71 -10.54 2.04 13.36
CA GLN A 71 -11.39 3.16 12.96
C GLN A 71 -10.71 4.54 13.14
N ASP A 72 -9.67 4.63 13.98
CA ASP A 72 -8.90 5.86 14.19
C ASP A 72 -7.71 5.98 13.21
N GLY A 73 -7.43 4.93 12.42
CA GLY A 73 -6.46 4.97 11.32
C GLY A 73 -5.34 3.92 11.45
N PHE A 74 -4.13 4.30 11.02
CA PHE A 74 -2.99 3.39 10.89
C PHE A 74 -1.91 3.67 11.93
N VAL A 75 -1.38 2.63 12.56
CA VAL A 75 -0.39 2.72 13.65
C VAL A 75 0.96 2.17 13.21
N PHE A 76 2.01 2.97 13.41
CA PHE A 76 3.41 2.57 13.24
C PHE A 76 4.26 3.20 14.36
N PHE A 77 5.48 2.69 14.56
CA PHE A 77 6.43 3.26 15.52
C PHE A 77 7.71 3.70 14.82
N THR A 78 8.33 4.75 15.35
CA THR A 78 9.64 5.26 14.92
C THR A 78 10.32 5.92 16.12
N ASN A 79 11.59 6.33 15.95
CA ASN A 79 12.25 7.21 16.89
C ASN A 79 11.69 8.64 16.78
N TYR A 80 11.35 9.27 17.90
CA TYR A 80 10.86 10.66 17.95
C TYR A 80 11.84 11.70 17.40
N GLU A 81 13.13 11.40 17.38
CA GLU A 81 14.18 12.24 16.83
C GLU A 81 14.45 11.96 15.33
N SER A 82 13.71 11.04 14.71
CA SER A 82 13.84 10.75 13.28
C SER A 82 13.33 11.91 12.42
N LYS A 83 14.04 12.19 11.32
CA LYS A 83 13.67 13.22 10.32
C LYS A 83 12.69 12.66 9.31
#